data_AF-A0A947WN94-F1
#
_entry.id   AF-A0A947WN94-F1
#
_cell.length_a   1.000
_cell.length_b   1.000
_cell.length_c   1.000
_cell.angle_alpha   90.00
_cell.angle_beta   90.00
_cell.angle_gamma   90.00
#
_symmetry.space_group_name_H-M   'P 1'
#
loop_
_entity.id
_entity.type
_entity.pdbx_description
1 polymer ?
#
loop_
_entity_poly.entity_id
_entity_poly.type
_entity_poly.pdbx_seq_one_letter_code
_entity_poly.pdbx_strand_id
1 'polypeptide(L)'
;LSVIGKKGVSKKAFSILAKAYESKSDDYEILAYLGSTKTLLGRDAFVPYNKLYYVYQGCQLMDKAVSKAPDNFVVRLCRANNSLALPSFFRRAKYVKKDMFYLLKMGREKKFSPELLATIYCLLGEYYKVEERWELASDYWEKAVKIAPNSKDGMLSKKRLEVYKP
;
A
#
# COMPACT_ATOMS: atom_id res chain seq x y z
N LEU A 1 -13.59 -0.61 -0.91
CA LEU A 1 -13.98 -0.17 0.45
C LEU A 1 -13.12 1.03 0.84
N SER A 2 -13.52 2.24 0.43
CA SER A 2 -13.06 3.44 1.13
C SER A 2 -13.76 3.44 2.47
N VAL A 3 -13.11 2.90 3.51
CA VAL A 3 -13.59 3.07 4.87
C VAL A 3 -13.53 4.57 5.13
N ILE A 4 -14.70 5.21 5.21
CA ILE A 4 -14.83 6.56 5.73
C ILE A 4 -14.14 6.53 7.10
N GLY A 5 -12.94 7.12 7.16
CA GLY A 5 -12.08 7.00 8.34
C GLY A 5 -12.79 7.61 9.54
N LYS A 6 -12.98 6.84 10.61
CA LYS A 6 -13.49 7.39 11.87
C LYS A 6 -12.53 8.48 12.36
N LYS A 7 -13.03 9.71 12.49
CA LYS A 7 -12.27 10.88 12.93
C LYS A 7 -11.56 10.57 14.26
N GLY A 8 -10.27 10.87 14.36
CA GLY A 8 -9.48 10.64 15.59
C GLY A 8 -8.81 9.27 15.73
N VAL A 9 -9.19 8.26 14.92
CA VAL A 9 -8.54 6.94 14.96
C VAL A 9 -7.08 7.01 14.48
N SER A 10 -6.80 7.87 13.50
CA SER A 10 -5.44 8.11 12.98
C SER A 10 -4.49 8.64 14.07
N LYS A 11 -4.95 9.57 14.92
CA LYS A 11 -4.18 10.10 16.06
C LYS A 11 -3.89 9.03 17.11
N LYS A 12 -4.91 8.24 17.48
CA LYS A 12 -4.74 7.15 18.45
C LYS A 12 -3.78 6.08 17.93
N ALA A 13 -3.93 5.66 16.67
CA ALA A 13 -3.05 4.69 16.03
C ALA A 13 -1.60 5.19 15.96
N PHE A 14 -1.40 6.46 15.56
CA PHE A 14 -0.07 7.08 15.57
C PHE A 14 0.56 7.07 16.97
N SER A 15 -0.20 7.46 18.00
CA SER A 15 0.31 7.50 19.38
C SER A 15 0.72 6.12 19.90
N ILE A 16 -0.08 5.08 19.63
CA ILE A 16 0.25 3.70 20.05
C ILE A 16 1.50 3.21 19.32
N LEU A 17 1.59 3.39 18.00
CA LEU A 17 2.73 2.95 17.22
C LEU A 17 4.01 3.73 17.56
N ALA A 18 3.91 5.03 17.87
CA ALA A 18 5.04 5.82 18.30
C ALA A 18 5.64 5.27 19.61
N LYS A 19 4.79 5.00 20.62
CA LYS A 19 5.22 4.39 21.88
C LYS A 19 5.82 2.99 21.69
N ALA A 20 5.23 2.19 20.80
CA ALA A 20 5.74 0.86 20.49
C ALA A 20 7.13 0.95 19.83
N TYR A 21 7.34 1.90 18.92
CA TYR A 21 8.61 2.13 18.27
C TYR A 21 9.69 2.67 19.22
N GLU A 22 9.33 3.53 20.17
CA GLU A 22 10.23 3.99 21.24
C GLU A 22 10.72 2.82 22.11
N SER A 23 9.86 1.83 22.34
CA SER A 23 10.19 0.64 23.14
C SER A 23 10.99 -0.42 22.36
N LYS A 24 10.85 -0.47 21.03
CA LYS A 24 11.51 -1.41 20.12
C LYS A 24 11.88 -0.73 18.79
N SER A 25 13.00 -0.01 18.81
CA SER A 25 13.40 0.87 17.70
C SER A 25 13.94 0.15 16.45
N ASP A 26 14.09 -1.18 16.52
CA ASP A 26 14.54 -2.08 15.46
C ASP A 26 13.39 -2.83 14.74
N ASP A 27 12.15 -2.65 15.17
CA ASP A 27 10.98 -3.17 14.46
C ASP A 27 10.59 -2.23 13.31
N TYR A 28 11.03 -2.57 12.11
CA TYR A 28 10.78 -1.78 10.91
C TYR A 28 9.36 -1.94 10.35
N GLU A 29 8.58 -2.94 10.78
CA GLU A 29 7.15 -3.02 10.45
C GLU A 29 6.38 -1.94 11.21
N ILE A 30 6.68 -1.77 12.51
CA ILE A 30 6.12 -0.68 13.31
C ILE A 30 6.47 0.67 12.66
N LEU A 31 7.72 0.85 12.21
CA LEU A 31 8.14 2.08 11.53
C LEU A 31 7.35 2.32 10.22
N ALA A 32 7.10 1.27 9.43
CA ALA A 32 6.29 1.36 8.22
C ALA A 32 4.83 1.75 8.52
N TYR A 33 4.22 1.11 9.53
CA TYR A 33 2.86 1.46 9.96
C TYR A 33 2.78 2.84 10.59
N LEU A 34 3.82 3.29 11.30
CA LEU A 34 3.92 4.67 11.80
C LEU A 34 3.92 5.67 10.63
N GLY A 35 4.64 5.35 9.55
CA GLY A 35 4.59 6.12 8.31
C GLY A 35 3.20 6.14 7.68
N SER A 36 2.52 4.99 7.63
CA SER A 36 1.13 4.90 7.15
C SER A 36 0.15 5.69 8.02
N THR A 37 0.30 5.72 9.34
CA THR A 37 -0.59 6.52 10.20
C THR A 37 -0.34 8.01 10.05
N LYS A 38 0.89 8.43 9.75
CA LYS A 38 1.21 9.81 9.37
C LYS A 38 0.50 10.25 8.09
N THR A 39 0.44 9.43 7.04
CA THR A 39 -0.33 9.80 5.83
C THR A 39 -1.83 9.96 6.15
N LEU A 40 -2.38 9.12 7.05
CA LEU A 40 -3.77 9.26 7.53
C LEU A 40 -4.00 10.54 8.34
N LEU A 41 -3.02 10.97 9.16
CA LEU A 41 -3.06 12.29 9.80
C LEU A 41 -3.10 13.42 8.77
N GLY A 42 -2.39 13.27 7.66
CA GLY A 42 -2.43 14.20 6.53
C GLY A 42 -3.82 14.28 5.90
N ARG A 43 -4.48 13.14 5.69
CA ARG A 43 -5.87 13.09 5.20
C ARG A 43 -6.84 13.82 6.14
N ASP A 44 -6.69 13.59 7.44
CA ASP A 44 -7.62 14.09 8.46
C ASP A 44 -7.31 15.53 8.92
N ALA A 45 -6.17 16.11 8.51
CA ALA A 45 -5.77 17.46 8.90
C ALA A 45 -6.67 18.52 8.26
N PHE A 46 -7.05 19.54 9.03
CA PHE A 46 -7.87 20.64 8.53
C PHE A 46 -7.04 21.63 7.70
N VAL A 47 -5.87 22.02 8.22
CA VAL A 47 -4.96 22.99 7.60
C VAL A 47 -4.23 22.37 6.41
N PRO A 48 -4.32 22.93 5.19
CA PRO A 48 -3.70 22.37 3.99
C PRO A 48 -2.19 22.10 4.10
N TYR A 49 -1.43 23.03 4.69
CA TYR A 49 0.01 22.87 4.91
C TYR A 49 0.35 21.61 5.73
N ASN A 50 -0.42 21.37 6.81
CA ASN A 50 -0.22 20.20 7.66
C ASN A 50 -0.55 18.89 6.93
N LYS A 51 -1.48 18.91 5.94
CA LYS A 51 -1.79 17.73 5.12
C LYS A 51 -0.54 17.25 4.41
N LEU A 52 0.12 18.15 3.68
CA LEU A 52 1.32 17.84 2.91
C LEU A 52 2.46 17.43 3.83
N TYR A 53 2.70 18.19 4.90
CA TYR A 53 3.73 17.88 5.88
C TYR A 53 3.61 16.46 6.43
N TYR A 54 2.43 16.05 6.89
CA TYR A 54 2.22 14.70 7.42
C TYR A 54 2.39 13.60 6.36
N VAL A 55 1.95 13.83 5.13
CA VAL A 55 2.15 12.88 4.04
C VAL A 55 3.65 12.71 3.73
N TYR A 56 4.41 13.80 3.66
CA TYR A 56 5.86 13.73 3.44
C TYR A 56 6.58 12.99 4.57
N GLN A 57 6.26 13.29 5.84
CA GLN A 57 6.81 12.56 6.98
C GLN A 57 6.46 11.06 6.90
N GLY A 58 5.22 10.73 6.57
CA GLY A 58 4.78 9.35 6.40
C GLY A 58 5.57 8.61 5.31
N CYS A 59 5.79 9.26 4.17
CA CYS A 59 6.60 8.74 3.08
C CYS A 59 8.05 8.50 3.50
N GLN A 60 8.68 9.43 4.22
CA GLN A 60 10.05 9.30 4.72
C GLN A 60 10.20 8.12 5.69
N LEU A 61 9.25 7.93 6.60
CA LEU A 61 9.26 6.80 7.54
C LEU A 61 9.16 5.45 6.81
N MET A 62 8.26 5.33 5.82
CA MET A 62 8.13 4.11 5.02
C MET A 62 9.36 3.87 4.13
N ASP A 63 9.98 4.92 3.59
CA ASP A 63 11.21 4.80 2.80
C ASP A 63 12.38 4.32 3.68
N LYS A 64 12.50 4.85 4.90
CA LYS A 64 13.46 4.41 5.91
C LYS A 64 13.21 2.96 6.35
N ALA A 65 11.95 2.57 6.53
CA ALA A 65 11.62 1.19 6.89
C ALA A 65 12.09 0.22 5.79
N VAL A 66 11.82 0.50 4.51
CA VAL A 66 12.29 -0.36 3.41
C VAL A 66 13.81 -0.36 3.29
N SER A 67 14.49 0.77 3.54
CA SER A 67 15.96 0.79 3.47
C SER A 67 16.62 -0.03 4.58
N LYS A 68 15.96 -0.16 5.73
CA LYS A 68 16.45 -0.94 6.87
C LYS A 68 16.03 -2.41 6.85
N ALA A 69 14.86 -2.72 6.30
CA ALA A 69 14.35 -4.08 6.15
C ALA A 69 13.94 -4.37 4.69
N PRO A 70 14.91 -4.39 3.75
CA PRO A 70 14.61 -4.52 2.32
C PRO A 70 13.98 -5.86 1.94
N ASP A 71 14.09 -6.90 2.76
CA ASP A 71 13.51 -8.22 2.50
C ASP A 71 12.23 -8.50 3.28
N ASN A 72 11.80 -7.54 4.11
CA ASN A 72 10.54 -7.63 4.82
C ASN A 72 9.39 -7.28 3.87
N PHE A 73 8.52 -8.25 3.62
CA PHE A 73 7.43 -8.09 2.67
C PHE A 73 6.34 -7.12 3.17
N VAL A 74 6.09 -7.10 4.49
CA VAL A 74 5.09 -6.22 5.14
C VAL A 74 5.47 -4.75 4.93
N VAL A 75 6.73 -4.42 5.17
CA VAL A 75 7.27 -3.06 5.03
C VAL A 75 7.09 -2.54 3.59
N ARG A 76 7.38 -3.38 2.59
CA ARG A 76 7.20 -3.04 1.17
C ARG A 76 5.74 -2.93 0.78
N LEU A 77 4.91 -3.86 1.22
CA LEU A 77 3.47 -3.84 0.94
C LEU A 77 2.83 -2.58 1.53
N CYS A 78 3.20 -2.20 2.75
CA CYS A 78 2.75 -0.98 3.41
C CYS A 78 3.13 0.28 2.60
N ARG A 79 4.40 0.37 2.15
CA ARG A 79 4.87 1.50 1.33
C ARG A 79 4.15 1.58 0.00
N ALA A 80 4.00 0.46 -0.70
CA ALA A 80 3.35 0.40 -2.01
C ALA A 80 1.87 0.80 -1.93
N ASN A 81 1.13 0.23 -0.97
CA ASN A 81 -0.29 0.52 -0.79
C ASN A 81 -0.54 2.01 -0.47
N ASN A 82 0.26 2.60 0.44
CA ASN A 82 0.21 4.03 0.69
C ASN A 82 0.56 4.85 -0.55
N SER A 83 1.63 4.47 -1.24
CA SER A 83 2.12 5.20 -2.41
C SER A 83 1.13 5.23 -3.55
N LEU A 84 0.34 4.16 -3.73
CA LEU A 84 -0.70 4.06 -4.74
C LEU A 84 -1.91 4.94 -4.43
N ALA A 85 -2.23 5.15 -3.15
CA ALA A 85 -3.33 6.00 -2.72
C ALA A 85 -3.03 7.51 -2.77
N LEU A 86 -1.77 7.89 -3.03
CA LEU A 86 -1.34 9.28 -3.07
C LEU A 86 -1.49 9.89 -4.48
N PRO A 87 -1.83 11.19 -4.58
CA PRO A 87 -1.83 11.92 -5.84
C PRO A 87 -0.47 11.85 -6.59
N SER A 88 -0.53 11.91 -7.92
CA SER A 88 0.63 11.79 -8.81
C SER A 88 1.73 12.83 -8.54
N PHE A 89 1.37 14.03 -8.08
CA PHE A 89 2.35 15.08 -7.76
C PHE A 89 3.32 14.71 -6.62
N PHE A 90 3.01 13.70 -5.79
CA PHE A 90 3.97 13.15 -4.80
C PHE A 90 5.04 12.24 -5.43
N ARG A 91 4.92 11.90 -6.72
CA ARG A 91 5.89 11.08 -7.48
C ARG A 91 6.19 9.72 -6.82
N ARG A 92 5.16 9.10 -6.24
CA ARG A 92 5.27 7.84 -5.48
C ARG A 92 5.00 6.57 -6.30
N ALA A 93 4.45 6.70 -7.52
CA ALA A 93 4.18 5.59 -8.44
C ALA A 93 5.39 4.66 -8.68
N LYS A 94 6.60 5.23 -8.76
CA LYS A 94 7.86 4.48 -8.88
C LYS A 94 8.08 3.45 -7.75
N TYR A 95 7.64 3.74 -6.53
CA TYR A 95 7.76 2.84 -5.40
C TYR A 95 6.72 1.72 -5.45
N VAL A 96 5.51 2.01 -5.94
CA VAL A 96 4.48 0.98 -6.16
C VAL A 96 5.00 -0.07 -7.12
N LYS A 97 5.49 0.34 -8.30
CA LYS A 97 6.08 -0.57 -9.28
C LYS A 97 7.25 -1.35 -8.68
N LYS A 98 8.24 -0.65 -8.09
CA LYS A 98 9.43 -1.28 -7.51
C LYS A 98 9.08 -2.35 -6.47
N ASP A 99 8.20 -2.04 -5.54
CA ASP A 99 7.86 -2.95 -4.44
C ASP A 99 6.98 -4.10 -4.92
N MET A 100 5.97 -3.85 -5.76
CA MET A 100 5.10 -4.92 -6.25
C MET A 100 5.85 -5.95 -7.09
N PHE A 101 6.75 -5.53 -7.99
CA PHE A 101 7.56 -6.47 -8.76
C PHE A 101 8.57 -7.23 -7.88
N TYR A 102 9.11 -6.60 -6.84
CA TYR A 102 9.94 -7.27 -5.86
C TYR A 102 9.16 -8.34 -5.08
N LEU A 103 7.98 -8.00 -4.59
CA LEU A 103 7.11 -8.90 -3.84
C LEU A 103 6.59 -10.04 -4.70
N LEU A 104 6.32 -9.80 -5.99
CA LEU A 104 5.94 -10.85 -6.93
C LEU A 104 7.08 -11.85 -7.14
N LYS A 105 8.33 -11.37 -7.28
CA LYS A 105 9.52 -12.23 -7.34
C LYS A 105 9.68 -13.04 -6.05
N MET A 106 9.67 -12.36 -4.90
CA MET A 106 9.80 -13.00 -3.59
C MET A 106 8.69 -14.02 -3.36
N GLY A 107 7.45 -13.73 -3.76
CA GLY A 107 6.32 -14.62 -3.58
C GLY A 107 6.44 -15.92 -4.36
N ARG A 108 7.13 -15.91 -5.51
CA ARG A 108 7.47 -17.13 -6.25
C ARG A 108 8.52 -17.97 -5.51
N GLU A 109 9.54 -17.32 -4.98
CA GLU A 109 10.67 -17.99 -4.28
C GLU A 109 10.24 -18.53 -2.91
N LYS A 110 9.53 -17.72 -2.13
CA LYS A 110 9.08 -18.03 -0.76
C LYS A 110 7.69 -18.67 -0.71
N LYS A 111 7.06 -18.93 -1.87
CA LYS A 111 5.73 -19.54 -2.00
C LYS A 111 4.68 -18.85 -1.12
N PHE A 112 4.44 -17.56 -1.38
CA PHE A 112 3.37 -16.81 -0.71
C PHE A 112 2.01 -17.46 -0.91
N SER A 113 1.10 -17.23 0.03
CA SER A 113 -0.26 -17.75 -0.07
C SER A 113 -0.98 -17.17 -1.30
N PRO A 114 -1.97 -17.91 -1.85
CA PRO A 114 -2.79 -17.43 -2.96
C PRO A 114 -3.42 -16.05 -2.70
N GLU A 115 -3.88 -15.80 -1.47
CA GLU A 115 -4.50 -14.53 -1.07
C GLU A 115 -3.51 -13.37 -1.11
N LEU A 116 -2.29 -13.57 -0.59
CA LEU A 116 -1.25 -12.53 -0.63
C LEU A 116 -0.81 -12.24 -2.07
N LEU A 117 -0.71 -13.27 -2.92
CA LEU A 117 -0.45 -13.09 -4.34
C LEU A 117 -1.60 -12.35 -5.04
N ALA A 118 -2.86 -12.65 -4.70
CA ALA A 118 -4.01 -11.91 -5.21
C ALA A 118 -3.98 -10.44 -4.78
N THR A 119 -3.57 -10.12 -3.55
CA THR A 119 -3.35 -8.73 -3.11
C THR A 119 -2.31 -8.02 -3.98
N ILE A 120 -1.16 -8.66 -4.24
CA ILE A 120 -0.09 -8.09 -5.07
C ILE A 120 -0.58 -7.86 -6.51
N TYR A 121 -1.26 -8.84 -7.10
CA TYR A 121 -1.83 -8.71 -8.44
C TYR A 121 -2.90 -7.62 -8.52
N CYS A 122 -3.82 -7.56 -7.55
CA CYS A 122 -4.84 -6.52 -7.50
C CYS A 122 -4.22 -5.12 -7.41
N LEU A 123 -3.17 -4.93 -6.59
CA LEU A 123 -2.45 -3.66 -6.48
C LEU A 123 -1.70 -3.29 -7.77
N LEU A 124 -1.14 -4.27 -8.49
CA LEU A 124 -0.57 -4.04 -9.82
C LEU A 124 -1.62 -3.60 -10.83
N GLY A 125 -2.81 -4.21 -10.81
CA GLY A 125 -3.92 -3.79 -11.66
C GLY A 125 -4.36 -2.35 -11.38
N GLU A 126 -4.51 -1.99 -10.10
CA GLU A 126 -4.81 -0.60 -9.69
C GLU A 126 -3.70 0.38 -10.08
N TYR A 127 -2.43 -0.04 -9.99
CA TYR A 127 -1.29 0.77 -10.47
C TYR A 127 -1.40 1.03 -11.98
N TYR A 128 -1.58 0.00 -12.80
CA TYR A 128 -1.69 0.16 -14.24
C TYR A 128 -2.93 0.93 -14.68
N LYS A 129 -4.02 0.86 -13.90
CA LYS A 129 -5.20 1.71 -14.08
C LYS A 129 -4.87 3.19 -13.90
N VAL A 130 -4.10 3.55 -12.85
CA VAL A 130 -3.66 4.93 -12.62
C VAL A 130 -2.74 5.42 -13.74
N GLU A 131 -1.96 4.53 -14.32
CA GLU A 131 -1.10 4.81 -15.48
C GLU A 131 -1.84 4.70 -16.83
N GLU A 132 -3.18 4.55 -16.81
CA GLU A 132 -4.06 4.44 -17.99
C GLU A 132 -3.70 3.29 -18.96
N ARG A 133 -3.03 2.25 -18.45
CA ARG A 133 -2.67 1.05 -19.19
C ARG A 133 -3.69 -0.06 -18.95
N TRP A 134 -4.87 0.10 -19.53
CA TRP A 134 -6.06 -0.73 -19.27
C TRP A 134 -5.89 -2.22 -19.55
N GLU A 135 -5.16 -2.59 -20.61
CA GLU A 135 -4.86 -3.99 -20.92
C GLU A 135 -4.02 -4.65 -19.81
N LEU A 136 -2.97 -3.97 -19.36
CA LEU A 136 -2.14 -4.46 -18.24
C LEU A 136 -2.93 -4.48 -16.93
N ALA A 137 -3.77 -3.47 -16.70
CA ALA A 137 -4.63 -3.44 -15.52
C ALA A 137 -5.54 -4.68 -15.47
N SER A 138 -6.18 -4.99 -16.61
CA SER A 138 -7.06 -6.15 -16.76
C SER A 138 -6.32 -7.47 -16.59
N ASP A 139 -5.16 -7.66 -17.23
CA ASP A 139 -4.33 -8.86 -17.09
C ASP A 139 -3.97 -9.15 -15.61
N TYR A 140 -3.60 -8.11 -14.85
CA TYR A 140 -3.29 -8.28 -13.44
C TYR A 140 -4.53 -8.55 -12.57
N TRP A 141 -5.67 -7.93 -12.85
CA TRP A 141 -6.92 -8.26 -12.15
C TRP A 141 -7.38 -9.69 -12.46
N GLU A 142 -7.24 -10.17 -13.70
CA GLU A 142 -7.55 -11.56 -14.08
C GLU A 142 -6.67 -12.55 -13.31
N LYS A 143 -5.38 -12.26 -13.16
CA LYS A 143 -4.46 -13.07 -12.33
C LYS A 143 -4.89 -13.13 -10.88
N ALA A 144 -5.34 -12.00 -10.30
CA ALA A 144 -5.84 -11.96 -8.93
C ALA A 144 -7.12 -12.80 -8.75
N VAL A 145 -8.07 -12.71 -9.70
CA VAL A 145 -9.29 -13.53 -9.70
C VAL A 145 -8.96 -15.01 -9.85
N LYS A 146 -8.06 -15.37 -10.77
CA LYS A 146 -7.69 -16.76 -11.03
C LYS A 146 -7.05 -17.44 -9.83
N ILE A 147 -6.18 -16.73 -9.10
CA ILE A 147 -5.41 -17.35 -8.02
C ILE A 147 -6.20 -17.44 -6.70
N ALA A 148 -7.06 -16.47 -6.41
CA ALA A 148 -7.88 -16.48 -5.19
C ALA A 148 -9.22 -15.75 -5.41
N PRO A 149 -10.19 -16.35 -6.12
CA PRO A 149 -11.41 -15.68 -6.57
C PRO A 149 -12.30 -15.19 -5.43
N ASN A 150 -12.30 -15.91 -4.31
CA ASN A 150 -13.12 -15.61 -3.13
C ASN A 150 -12.37 -14.74 -2.09
N SER A 151 -11.11 -14.39 -2.35
CA SER A 151 -10.39 -13.43 -1.50
C SER A 151 -10.96 -12.03 -1.67
N LYS A 152 -10.75 -11.16 -0.68
CA LYS A 152 -11.14 -9.74 -0.76
C LYS A 152 -10.65 -9.08 -2.05
N ASP A 153 -9.39 -9.32 -2.42
CA ASP A 153 -8.75 -8.68 -3.56
C ASP A 153 -9.07 -9.38 -4.89
N GLY A 154 -9.35 -10.68 -4.88
CA GLY A 154 -9.94 -11.40 -6.02
C GLY A 154 -11.35 -10.88 -6.34
N MET A 155 -12.22 -10.74 -5.34
CA MET A 155 -13.55 -10.15 -5.52
C MET A 155 -13.50 -8.69 -5.96
N LEU A 156 -12.56 -7.89 -5.44
CA LEU A 156 -12.34 -6.53 -5.91
C LEU A 156 -11.91 -6.52 -7.38
N SER A 157 -10.95 -7.37 -7.75
CA SER A 157 -10.45 -7.49 -9.12
C SER A 157 -11.56 -7.91 -10.09
N LYS A 158 -12.45 -8.84 -9.69
CA LYS A 158 -13.64 -9.21 -10.47
C LYS A 158 -14.52 -7.99 -10.76
N LYS A 159 -14.81 -7.19 -9.74
CA LYS A 159 -15.57 -5.93 -9.91
C LYS A 159 -14.87 -4.92 -10.80
N ARG A 160 -13.53 -4.86 -10.77
CA ARG A 160 -12.77 -3.99 -11.67
C ARG A 160 -12.89 -4.42 -13.11
N LEU A 161 -12.80 -5.72 -13.37
CA LEU A 161 -12.98 -6.28 -14.72
C LEU A 161 -14.38 -6.02 -15.26
N GLU A 162 -15.43 -6.03 -14.43
CA GLU A 162 -16.79 -5.67 -14.88
C GLU A 162 -16.92 -4.20 -15.32
N VAL A 163 -16.14 -3.30 -14.72
CA VAL A 163 -16.23 -1.85 -14.97
C VAL A 163 -15.26 -1.36 -16.06
N TYR A 164 -14.09 -1.98 -16.15
CA TYR A 164 -12.95 -1.48 -16.92
C TYR A 164 -12.45 -2.46 -17.98
N LYS A 165 -13.22 -3.51 -18.32
CA LYS A 165 -12.85 -4.37 -19.45
C LYS A 165 -12.80 -3.52 -20.73
N PRO A 166 -11.71 -3.59 -21.51
CA PRO A 166 -11.66 -2.95 -22.83
C PRO A 166 -12.76 -3.48 -23.76
#